data_AF-A9WU03-F1
#
_entry.id   AF-A9WU03-F1
#
_cell.length_a   1.000
_cell.length_b   1.000
_cell.length_c   1.000
_cell.angle_alpha   90.00
_cell.angle_beta   90.00
_cell.angle_gamma   90.00
#
_symmetry.space_group_name_H-M   'P 1'
#
loop_
_entity.id
_entity.type
_entity.pdbx_description
1 polymer ?
#
loop_
_entity_poly.entity_id
_entity_poly.type
_entity_poly.pdbx_seq_one_letter_code
_entity_poly.pdbx_strand_id
1 'polypeptide(L)'
;MTELIEEAFASELTAQLPLFQVTKENPNAEDLAALTAVVLALASAESGAEAADSVEHGRAWIRRERLRLAPTPGPGAWRRSAWR
;
A
#
# COMPACT_ATOMS: atom_id res chain seq x y z
N MET A 1 16.48 3.58 -31.46
CA MET A 1 17.10 2.36 -30.88
C MET A 1 17.63 2.61 -29.47
N THR A 2 18.15 3.82 -29.18
CA THR A 2 18.54 4.24 -27.82
C THR A 2 17.36 4.40 -26.85
N GLU A 3 16.20 4.84 -27.33
CA GLU A 3 15.01 5.05 -26.46
C GLU A 3 14.40 3.75 -25.91
N LEU A 4 14.54 2.62 -26.62
CA LEU A 4 14.05 1.32 -26.14
C LEU A 4 14.91 0.72 -25.03
N ILE A 5 16.18 1.12 -24.93
CA ILE A 5 17.09 0.66 -23.88
C ILE A 5 16.83 1.43 -22.58
N GLU A 6 16.55 2.73 -22.67
CA GLU A 6 16.15 3.57 -21.52
C GLU A 6 14.83 3.10 -20.91
N GLU A 7 13.84 2.73 -21.73
CA GLU A 7 12.53 2.27 -21.26
C GLU A 7 12.61 0.91 -20.54
N ALA A 8 13.43 -0.01 -21.06
CA ALA A 8 13.71 -1.29 -20.43
C ALA A 8 14.46 -1.13 -19.10
N PHE A 9 15.45 -0.24 -19.04
CA PHE A 9 16.20 0.08 -17.82
C PHE A 9 15.33 0.77 -16.78
N ALA A 10 14.44 1.68 -17.18
CA ALA A 10 13.51 2.34 -16.27
C ALA A 10 12.57 1.31 -15.62
N SER A 11 12.06 0.36 -16.40
CA SER A 11 11.22 -0.74 -15.91
C SER A 11 11.96 -1.66 -14.93
N GLU A 12 13.22 -2.02 -15.24
CA GLU A 12 14.09 -2.78 -14.33
C GLU A 12 14.48 -2.00 -13.07
N LEU A 13 14.71 -0.69 -13.15
CA LEU A 13 14.98 0.19 -12.00
C LEU A 13 13.78 0.27 -11.05
N THR A 14 12.55 0.33 -11.57
CA THR A 14 11.34 0.15 -10.74
C THR A 14 11.27 -1.23 -10.11
N ALA A 15 11.75 -2.29 -10.80
CA ALA A 15 11.80 -3.64 -10.23
C ALA A 15 12.86 -3.79 -9.13
N GLN A 16 13.90 -2.94 -9.12
CA GLN A 16 15.00 -2.98 -8.16
C GLN A 16 14.73 -2.13 -6.90
N LEU A 17 13.74 -1.24 -6.93
CA LEU A 17 13.31 -0.51 -5.74
C LEU A 17 12.36 -1.38 -4.89
N PRO A 18 12.55 -1.45 -3.57
CA PRO A 18 11.70 -2.28 -2.72
C PRO A 18 10.25 -1.78 -2.74
N LEU A 19 9.30 -2.67 -3.08
CA LEU A 19 7.86 -2.36 -3.13
C LEU A 19 7.31 -1.90 -1.78
N PHE A 20 7.90 -2.37 -0.68
CA PHE A 20 7.61 -1.91 0.67
C PHE A 20 8.84 -2.11 1.56
N GLN A 21 8.91 -1.36 2.66
CA GLN A 21 9.99 -1.45 3.64
C GLN A 21 9.46 -1.79 5.02
N VAL A 22 10.12 -2.73 5.69
CA VAL A 22 9.86 -3.03 7.11
C VAL A 22 10.56 -1.99 7.97
N THR A 23 9.78 -1.22 8.74
CA THR A 23 10.29 -0.12 9.58
C THR A 23 10.60 -0.55 11.02
N LYS A 24 10.22 -1.77 11.41
CA LYS A 24 10.37 -2.29 12.77
C LYS A 24 10.50 -3.81 12.76
N GLU A 25 11.34 -4.34 13.64
CA GLU A 25 11.71 -5.77 13.76
C GLU A 25 12.50 -6.31 12.54
N ASN A 26 13.00 -7.56 12.65
CA ASN A 26 13.75 -8.25 11.61
C ASN A 26 13.05 -9.58 11.22
N PRO A 27 11.98 -9.52 10.40
CA PRO A 27 11.25 -10.70 9.95
C PRO A 27 12.14 -11.60 9.06
N ASN A 28 11.85 -12.89 9.03
CA ASN A 28 12.55 -13.83 8.15
C ASN A 28 11.98 -13.79 6.73
N ALA A 29 12.59 -14.55 5.82
CA ALA A 29 12.16 -14.59 4.42
C ALA A 29 10.76 -15.23 4.26
N GLU A 30 10.45 -16.22 5.11
CA GLU A 30 9.17 -16.92 5.12
C GLU A 30 8.00 -16.00 5.47
N ASP A 31 8.19 -15.13 6.46
CA ASP A 31 7.21 -14.12 6.90
C ASP A 31 6.92 -13.12 5.77
N LEU A 32 7.96 -12.69 5.05
CA LEU A 32 7.83 -11.79 3.90
C LEU A 32 7.11 -12.47 2.72
N ALA A 33 7.39 -13.74 2.47
CA ALA A 33 6.70 -14.52 1.44
C ALA A 33 5.22 -14.69 1.78
N ALA A 34 4.91 -15.02 3.03
CA ALA A 34 3.52 -15.16 3.51
C ALA A 34 2.75 -13.84 3.39
N LEU A 35 3.33 -12.72 3.82
CA LEU A 35 2.72 -11.40 3.69
C LEU A 35 2.44 -11.05 2.22
N THR A 36 3.41 -11.30 1.33
CA THR A 36 3.27 -11.02 -0.10
C THR A 36 2.15 -11.85 -0.72
N ALA A 37 2.05 -13.14 -0.38
CA ALA A 37 0.98 -14.01 -0.85
C ALA A 37 -0.41 -13.50 -0.43
N VAL A 38 -0.56 -13.00 0.80
CA VAL A 38 -1.81 -12.41 1.29
C VAL A 38 -2.16 -11.13 0.51
N VAL A 39 -1.19 -10.25 0.29
CA VAL A 39 -1.41 -9.00 -0.47
C VAL A 39 -1.86 -9.31 -1.90
N LEU A 40 -1.24 -10.29 -2.56
CA LEU A 40 -1.63 -10.72 -3.91
C LEU A 40 -3.04 -11.33 -3.94
N ALA A 41 -3.40 -12.11 -2.92
CA ALA A 41 -4.73 -12.69 -2.80
C ALA A 41 -5.82 -11.61 -2.62
N LEU A 42 -5.55 -10.59 -1.79
CA LEU A 42 -6.46 -9.46 -1.60
C LEU A 42 -6.60 -8.61 -2.88
N ALA A 43 -5.51 -8.30 -3.57
CA ALA A 43 -5.54 -7.56 -4.84
C ALA A 43 -6.35 -8.29 -5.91
N SER A 44 -6.26 -9.62 -5.95
CA SER A 44 -7.04 -10.45 -6.86
C SER A 44 -8.53 -10.50 -6.49
N ALA A 45 -8.85 -10.42 -5.19
CA ALA A 45 -10.23 -10.44 -4.70
C ALA A 45 -11.00 -9.12 -4.95
N GLU A 46 -10.31 -7.98 -4.87
CA GLU A 46 -10.89 -6.65 -5.13
C GLU A 46 -11.40 -6.48 -6.57
N SER A 47 -10.85 -7.24 -7.53
CA SER A 47 -11.28 -7.21 -8.93
C SER A 47 -12.73 -7.71 -9.15
N GLY A 48 -13.38 -8.27 -8.12
CA GLY A 48 -14.75 -8.79 -8.19
C GLY A 48 -15.74 -8.20 -7.17
N ALA A 49 -15.32 -7.29 -6.28
CA ALA A 49 -16.17 -6.75 -5.21
C ALA A 49 -16.46 -5.24 -5.42
N GLU A 50 -17.74 -4.93 -5.55
CA GLU A 50 -18.39 -3.63 -5.69
C GLU A 50 -17.66 -2.40 -5.11
N ALA A 51 -17.39 -1.41 -5.97
CA ALA A 51 -16.83 -0.09 -5.65
C ALA A 51 -17.72 0.82 -4.75
N ALA A 52 -18.81 0.29 -4.19
CA ALA A 52 -19.77 1.08 -3.42
C ALA A 52 -19.23 1.45 -2.03
N ASP A 53 -18.54 0.54 -1.35
CA ASP A 53 -17.98 0.79 -0.02
C ASP A 53 -16.75 1.71 -0.11
N SER A 54 -15.90 1.58 -1.13
CA SER A 54 -14.66 2.36 -1.24
C SER A 54 -14.87 3.89 -1.31
N VAL A 55 -16.01 4.34 -1.84
CA VAL A 55 -16.35 5.77 -1.95
C VAL A 55 -16.67 6.41 -0.60
N GLU A 56 -17.33 5.69 0.32
CA GLU A 56 -17.68 6.23 1.64
C GLU A 56 -16.44 6.36 2.53
N HIS A 57 -15.54 5.36 2.45
CA HIS A 57 -14.26 5.36 3.15
C HIS A 57 -13.35 6.53 2.72
N GLY A 58 -13.25 6.81 1.42
CA GLY A 58 -12.47 7.96 0.91
C GLY A 58 -12.97 9.30 1.43
N ARG A 59 -14.29 9.48 1.59
CA ARG A 59 -14.89 10.74 2.06
C ARG A 59 -14.57 11.05 3.52
N ALA A 60 -14.53 10.04 4.39
CA ALA A 60 -14.20 10.23 5.81
C ALA A 60 -12.77 10.74 6.00
N TRP A 61 -11.84 10.20 5.21
CA TRP A 61 -10.45 10.62 5.18
C TRP A 61 -10.24 12.03 4.65
N ILE A 62 -10.83 12.35 3.48
CA ILE A 62 -10.77 13.69 2.89
C ILE A 62 -11.34 14.74 3.85
N ARG A 63 -12.40 14.41 4.59
CA ARG A 63 -12.97 15.32 5.59
C ARG A 63 -12.00 15.59 6.74
N ARG A 64 -11.32 14.56 7.25
CA ARG A 64 -10.33 14.71 8.34
C ARG A 64 -9.12 15.53 7.91
N GLU A 65 -8.62 15.30 6.70
CA GLU A 65 -7.55 16.08 6.08
C GLU A 65 -7.91 17.57 6.05
N ARG A 66 -9.09 17.91 5.52
CA ARG A 66 -9.60 19.29 5.45
C ARG A 66 -9.74 19.95 6.82
N LEU A 67 -10.05 19.17 7.85
CA LEU A 67 -10.17 19.65 9.23
C LEU A 67 -8.84 19.63 10.00
N ARG A 68 -7.72 19.26 9.35
CA ARG A 68 -6.41 19.09 9.98
C ARG A 68 -6.43 18.16 11.19
N LEU A 69 -7.29 17.13 11.15
CA LEU A 69 -7.43 16.10 12.19
C LEU A 69 -6.52 14.90 11.91
N ALA A 70 -5.33 15.15 11.35
CA ALA A 70 -4.37 14.09 11.08
C ALA A 70 -3.96 13.41 12.41
N PRO A 71 -3.94 12.07 12.47
CA PRO A 71 -3.50 11.38 13.67
C PRO A 71 -2.03 11.72 13.95
N THR A 72 -1.71 11.99 15.22
CA THR A 72 -0.33 12.23 15.65
C THR A 72 0.54 11.01 15.32
N PRO A 73 1.72 11.17 14.69
CA PRO A 73 2.62 10.06 14.39
C PRO A 73 2.98 9.28 15.65
N GLY A 74 2.90 7.95 15.60
CA GLY A 74 3.30 7.10 16.73
C GLY A 74 2.64 5.72 16.73
N PRO A 75 3.06 4.83 17.65
CA PRO A 75 2.49 3.50 17.80
C PRO A 75 0.98 3.57 18.03
N GLY A 76 0.19 2.87 17.20
CA GLY A 76 -1.26 2.84 17.30
C GLY A 76 -1.99 4.01 16.64
N ALA A 77 -1.28 4.99 16.07
CA ALA A 77 -1.89 6.07 15.28
C ALA A 77 -2.72 5.51 14.11
N TRP A 78 -2.22 4.45 13.47
CA TRP A 78 -2.86 3.72 12.38
C TRP A 78 -4.18 3.01 12.77
N ARG A 79 -4.43 2.75 14.06
CA ARG A 79 -5.71 2.14 14.49
C ARG A 79 -6.90 3.07 14.27
N ARG A 80 -6.65 4.39 14.25
CA ARG A 80 -7.66 5.42 13.96
C ARG A 80 -7.85 5.66 12.45
N SER A 81 -6.94 5.08 11.69
CA SER A 81 -6.90 5.03 10.23
C SER A 81 -7.63 3.79 9.67
N ALA A 82 -7.92 2.81 10.52
CA ALA A 82 -8.50 1.55 10.09
C ALA A 82 -9.96 1.72 9.64
N TRP A 83 -10.28 1.03 8.54
CA TRP A 83 -11.62 0.79 8.03
C TRP A 83 -12.53 0.21 9.14
N ARG A 84 -13.76 0.72 9.22
CA ARG A 84 -14.88 0.08 9.93
C ARG A 84 -16.07 0.08 9.00
#